data_AF-A0A819J5M3-F1
#
_entry.id   AF-A0A819J5M3-F1
#
_cell.length_a   1.000
_cell.length_b   1.000
_cell.length_c   1.000
_cell.angle_alpha   90.00
_cell.angle_beta   90.00
_cell.angle_gamma   90.00
#
_symmetry.space_group_name_H-M   'P 1'
#
loop_
_entity.id
_entity.type
_entity.pdbx_description
1 polymer ?
#
loop_
_entity_poly.entity_id
_entity_poly.type
_entity_poly.pdbx_seq_one_letter_code
_entity_poly.pdbx_strand_id
1 'polypeptide(L)'
;MSIAEQLAEMGFEKNQIDSAINAGKAANMEQAIDWITTHENEIASGTTISSEPVLNLSSSTTAAATTTEDQAEANSLKCDECGKLLKDADAATAHAMRTNHSSFSECTETIKPLTTEEKEEMKKKIQERIVARRKEQQVADEKKAIEMEKKRIVEGKTLLEIKQK
;
A
#
# COMPACT_ATOMS: atom_id res chain seq x y z
N MET A 1 -16.16 -23.02 -26.28
CA MET A 1 -16.66 -22.34 -25.07
C MET A 1 -15.77 -21.14 -24.79
N SER A 2 -16.35 -19.97 -24.55
CA SER A 2 -15.60 -18.78 -24.14
C SER A 2 -15.24 -18.87 -22.66
N ILE A 3 -14.11 -18.28 -22.25
CA ILE A 3 -13.67 -18.24 -20.83
C ILE A 3 -14.77 -17.59 -19.97
N ALA A 4 -15.43 -16.53 -20.46
CA ALA A 4 -16.51 -15.87 -19.76
C ALA A 4 -17.73 -16.79 -19.51
N GLU A 5 -17.99 -17.72 -20.42
CA GLU A 5 -19.12 -18.65 -20.35
C GLU A 5 -18.80 -19.80 -19.38
N GLN A 6 -17.55 -20.28 -19.37
CA GLN A 6 -17.07 -21.28 -18.41
C GLN A 6 -17.05 -20.74 -16.97
N LEU A 7 -16.67 -19.48 -16.78
CA LEU A 7 -16.69 -18.84 -15.46
C LEU A 7 -18.12 -18.58 -14.97
N ALA A 8 -19.03 -18.23 -15.88
CA ALA A 8 -20.45 -18.10 -15.55
C ALA A 8 -21.08 -19.46 -15.18
N GLU A 9 -20.70 -20.55 -15.89
CA GLU A 9 -21.10 -21.92 -15.53
C GLU A 9 -20.53 -22.36 -14.16
N MET A 10 -19.36 -21.88 -13.78
CA MET A 10 -18.77 -22.09 -12.44
C MET A 10 -19.43 -21.26 -11.33
N GLY A 11 -20.33 -20.34 -11.66
CA GLY A 11 -21.06 -19.52 -10.70
C GLY A 11 -20.43 -18.17 -10.37
N PHE A 12 -19.41 -17.72 -11.12
CA PHE A 12 -18.88 -16.37 -10.97
C PHE A 12 -19.83 -15.33 -11.56
N GLU A 13 -19.95 -14.19 -10.88
CA GLU A 13 -20.86 -13.13 -11.30
C GLU A 13 -20.33 -12.45 -12.58
N LYS A 14 -21.24 -12.15 -13.52
CA LYS A 14 -20.88 -11.58 -14.83
C LYS A 14 -20.03 -10.30 -14.71
N ASN A 15 -20.30 -9.48 -13.70
CA ASN A 15 -19.56 -8.24 -13.44
C ASN A 15 -18.10 -8.49 -13.04
N GLN A 16 -17.83 -9.56 -12.27
CA GLN A 16 -16.48 -9.96 -11.87
C GLN A 16 -15.69 -10.51 -13.06
N ILE A 17 -16.37 -11.30 -13.90
CA ILE A 17 -15.80 -11.85 -15.15
C ILE A 17 -15.41 -10.72 -16.11
N ASP A 18 -16.32 -9.77 -16.35
CA ASP A 18 -16.04 -8.62 -17.22
C ASP A 18 -14.91 -7.76 -16.66
N SER A 19 -14.83 -7.59 -15.34
CA SER A 19 -13.74 -6.86 -14.67
C SER A 19 -12.38 -7.57 -14.82
N ALA A 20 -12.35 -8.90 -14.71
CA ALA A 20 -11.14 -9.69 -14.91
C ALA A 20 -10.62 -9.61 -16.36
N ILE A 21 -11.56 -9.60 -17.32
CA ILE A 21 -11.26 -9.45 -18.75
C ILE A 21 -10.75 -8.03 -19.04
N ASN A 22 -11.41 -7.01 -18.51
CA ASN A 22 -11.02 -5.61 -18.68
C ASN A 22 -9.68 -5.28 -18.00
N ALA A 23 -9.34 -5.96 -16.91
CA ALA A 23 -8.04 -5.86 -16.25
C ALA A 23 -6.88 -6.44 -17.10
N GLY A 24 -7.18 -7.09 -18.23
CA GLY A 24 -6.18 -7.63 -19.16
C GLY A 24 -5.42 -8.83 -18.61
N LYS A 25 -5.89 -9.41 -17.48
CA LYS A 25 -5.29 -10.57 -16.81
C LYS A 25 -6.02 -11.88 -17.09
N ALA A 26 -7.16 -11.85 -17.79
CA ALA A 26 -7.88 -13.04 -18.22
C ALA A 26 -7.34 -13.67 -19.52
N ALA A 27 -6.00 -13.77 -19.69
CA ALA A 27 -5.41 -14.44 -20.84
C ALA A 27 -5.65 -15.96 -20.80
N ASN A 28 -5.76 -16.51 -19.58
CA ASN A 28 -6.07 -17.91 -19.30
C ASN A 28 -7.15 -17.99 -18.21
N MET A 29 -7.94 -19.06 -18.21
CA MET A 29 -9.01 -19.30 -17.23
C MET A 29 -8.50 -19.25 -15.78
N GLU A 30 -7.36 -19.86 -15.48
CA GLU A 30 -6.75 -19.85 -14.14
C GLU A 30 -6.38 -18.44 -13.67
N GLN A 31 -5.90 -17.58 -14.57
CA GLN A 31 -5.55 -16.19 -14.24
C GLN A 31 -6.80 -15.32 -14.03
N ALA A 32 -7.87 -15.61 -14.77
CA ALA A 32 -9.16 -14.97 -14.54
C ALA A 32 -9.74 -15.36 -13.18
N ILE A 33 -9.64 -16.63 -12.79
CA ILE A 33 -10.08 -17.12 -11.47
C ILE A 33 -9.24 -16.50 -10.36
N ASP A 34 -7.91 -16.53 -10.46
CA ASP A 34 -7.01 -15.92 -9.46
C ASP A 34 -7.28 -14.41 -9.30
N TRP A 35 -7.55 -13.71 -10.40
CA TRP A 35 -7.92 -12.29 -10.32
C TRP A 35 -9.27 -12.08 -9.64
N ILE A 36 -10.28 -12.89 -9.98
CA ILE A 36 -11.62 -12.79 -9.39
C ILE A 36 -11.55 -13.10 -7.89
N THR A 37 -10.92 -14.19 -7.46
CA THR A 37 -10.85 -14.58 -6.04
C THR A 37 -10.04 -13.59 -5.20
N THR A 38 -8.97 -13.01 -5.76
CA THR A 38 -8.16 -12.00 -5.07
C THR A 38 -8.84 -10.63 -4.98
N HIS A 39 -9.81 -10.36 -5.86
CA HIS A 39 -10.55 -9.09 -5.92
C HIS A 39 -12.05 -9.24 -5.62
N GLU A 40 -12.51 -10.44 -5.22
CA GLU A 40 -13.91 -10.79 -4.96
C GLU A 40 -14.52 -9.89 -3.89
N ASN A 41 -13.71 -9.59 -2.87
CA ASN A 41 -14.09 -8.74 -1.74
C ASN A 41 -14.20 -7.25 -2.10
N GLU A 42 -13.56 -6.78 -3.19
CA GLU A 42 -13.72 -5.38 -3.64
C GLU A 42 -14.95 -5.17 -4.52
N ILE A 43 -15.42 -6.20 -5.22
CA ILE A 43 -16.56 -6.10 -6.16
C ILE A 43 -17.91 -6.39 -5.44
N ALA A 44 -17.90 -7.20 -4.38
CA ALA A 44 -19.09 -7.49 -3.58
C ALA A 44 -19.63 -6.28 -2.79
N SER A 45 -18.83 -5.24 -2.58
CA SER A 45 -19.23 -4.03 -1.84
C SER A 45 -20.06 -3.02 -2.68
N GLY A 46 -20.43 -3.36 -3.91
CA GLY A 46 -20.96 -2.42 -4.91
C GLY A 46 -22.39 -2.64 -5.44
N THR A 47 -23.15 -3.63 -4.97
CA THR A 47 -24.53 -3.84 -5.42
C THR A 47 -25.51 -3.83 -4.25
N THR A 48 -26.30 -2.76 -4.23
CA THR A 48 -27.34 -2.41 -3.27
C THR A 48 -28.43 -3.46 -3.15
N ILE A 49 -28.74 -3.76 -1.88
CA ILE A 49 -29.97 -4.31 -1.30
C ILE A 49 -31.23 -4.02 -2.15
N SER A 50 -31.96 -5.08 -2.54
CA SER A 50 -33.41 -5.02 -2.78
C SER A 50 -34.06 -6.37 -2.41
N SER A 51 -34.83 -6.30 -1.33
CA SER A 51 -35.84 -7.17 -0.72
C SER A 51 -36.30 -8.47 -1.42
N GLU A 52 -36.33 -9.59 -0.69
CA GLU A 52 -37.48 -10.14 0.05
C GLU A 52 -37.15 -11.55 0.60
N PRO A 53 -37.66 -11.97 1.77
CA PRO A 53 -37.33 -13.23 2.42
C PRO A 53 -38.30 -14.35 2.03
N VAL A 54 -37.78 -15.50 1.57
CA VAL A 54 -38.56 -16.75 1.60
C VAL A 54 -37.82 -17.83 2.37
N LEU A 55 -38.49 -18.22 3.45
CA LEU A 55 -38.21 -19.33 4.33
C LEU A 55 -37.90 -20.61 3.54
N ASN A 56 -36.79 -21.28 3.85
CA ASN A 56 -36.79 -22.73 3.78
C ASN A 56 -35.99 -23.33 4.94
N LEU A 57 -36.74 -23.99 5.82
CA LEU A 57 -36.31 -24.70 7.00
C LEU A 57 -36.25 -26.20 6.65
N SER A 58 -35.05 -26.78 6.65
CA SER A 58 -34.74 -28.15 7.13
C SER A 58 -33.27 -28.46 6.80
N SER A 59 -32.40 -28.56 7.82
CA SER A 59 -32.07 -29.81 8.54
C SER A 59 -31.22 -30.72 7.65
N SER A 60 -29.98 -31.14 7.96
CA SER A 60 -29.25 -31.27 9.21
C SER A 60 -27.78 -31.60 8.90
N THR A 61 -26.90 -31.40 9.90
CA THR A 61 -25.57 -32.04 10.12
C THR A 61 -24.47 -31.71 9.09
N THR A 62 -23.25 -31.26 9.43
CA THR A 62 -22.42 -31.47 10.63
C THR A 62 -21.21 -30.54 10.55
N ALA A 63 -20.83 -29.96 11.70
CA ALA A 63 -19.46 -29.60 12.09
C ALA A 63 -18.58 -28.79 11.11
N ALA A 64 -18.50 -27.47 11.33
CA ALA A 64 -17.29 -26.76 11.78
C ALA A 64 -17.36 -25.26 11.40
N ALA A 65 -17.26 -24.40 12.41
CA ALA A 65 -16.89 -22.98 12.36
C ALA A 65 -17.85 -21.99 11.62
N THR A 66 -19.06 -21.84 12.15
CA THR A 66 -19.67 -20.52 12.43
C THR A 66 -18.73 -19.73 13.37
N THR A 67 -18.38 -18.45 13.26
CA THR A 67 -18.89 -17.28 12.52
C THR A 67 -17.75 -16.26 12.55
N THR A 68 -17.43 -15.60 11.44
CA THR A 68 -16.86 -14.23 11.48
C THR A 68 -17.26 -13.52 10.20
N GLU A 69 -18.57 -13.31 10.10
CA GLU A 69 -19.08 -12.09 9.47
C GLU A 69 -18.58 -10.91 10.30
N ASP A 70 -18.16 -9.85 9.60
CA ASP A 70 -18.29 -8.46 10.04
C ASP A 70 -17.95 -8.16 11.51
N GLN A 71 -16.65 -8.14 11.82
CA GLN A 71 -16.11 -7.15 12.74
C GLN A 71 -15.11 -6.28 12.00
N ALA A 72 -15.65 -5.22 11.40
CA ALA A 72 -14.98 -3.94 11.39
C ALA A 72 -14.77 -3.47 12.85
N GLU A 73 -13.87 -4.11 13.59
CA GLU A 73 -13.27 -3.51 14.78
C GLU A 73 -12.03 -2.77 14.30
N ALA A 74 -12.23 -1.51 13.93
CA ALA A 74 -11.15 -0.55 13.72
C ALA A 74 -10.42 -0.28 15.05
N ASN A 75 -9.67 -1.26 15.54
CA ASN A 75 -8.81 -1.16 16.72
C ASN A 75 -7.50 -0.47 16.30
N SER A 76 -7.60 0.83 16.01
CA SER A 76 -6.40 1.63 15.78
C SER A 76 -5.61 1.69 17.09
N LEU A 77 -4.33 1.30 17.04
CA LEU A 77 -3.48 1.18 18.21
C LEU A 77 -2.60 2.42 18.31
N LYS A 78 -2.72 3.20 19.39
CA LYS A 78 -1.82 4.32 19.64
C LYS A 78 -0.61 3.82 20.43
N CYS A 79 0.60 4.18 19.99
CA CYS A 79 1.79 3.98 20.81
C CYS A 79 1.88 5.10 21.85
N ASP A 80 1.87 4.77 23.14
CA ASP A 80 1.88 5.78 24.22
C ASP A 80 3.25 6.45 24.37
N GLU A 81 4.31 5.84 23.84
CA GLU A 81 5.67 6.35 23.90
C GLU A 81 5.96 7.40 22.81
N CYS A 82 5.26 7.36 21.67
CA CYS A 82 5.45 8.33 20.58
C CYS A 82 4.18 8.97 20.03
N GLY A 83 3.02 8.62 20.58
CA GLY A 83 1.71 9.15 20.16
C GLY A 83 1.31 8.78 18.72
N LYS A 84 1.96 7.78 18.11
CA LYS A 84 1.69 7.41 16.72
C LYS A 84 0.49 6.46 16.66
N LEU A 85 -0.53 6.83 15.89
CA LEU A 85 -1.66 5.97 15.58
C LEU A 85 -1.26 4.94 14.51
N LEU A 86 -1.51 3.68 14.82
CA LEU A 86 -1.24 2.53 13.98
C LEU A 86 -2.58 1.96 13.52
N LYS A 87 -2.63 1.56 12.26
CA LYS A 87 -3.88 1.13 11.63
C LYS A 87 -4.29 -0.27 12.08
N ASP A 88 -3.30 -1.15 12.20
CA ASP A 88 -3.49 -2.58 12.43
C ASP A 88 -2.43 -3.12 13.42
N ALA A 89 -2.67 -4.31 13.97
CA ALA A 89 -1.75 -5.00 14.87
C ALA A 89 -0.37 -5.29 14.22
N ASP A 90 -0.34 -5.54 12.90
CA ASP A 90 0.90 -5.72 12.14
C ASP A 90 1.74 -4.43 12.10
N ALA A 91 1.08 -3.27 11.98
CA ALA A 91 1.75 -1.98 12.02
C ALA A 91 2.32 -1.70 13.42
N ALA A 92 1.63 -2.13 14.48
CA ALA A 92 2.15 -2.06 15.86
C ALA A 92 3.37 -2.95 16.05
N THR A 93 3.35 -4.17 15.53
CA THR A 93 4.48 -5.10 15.57
C THR A 93 5.69 -4.53 14.82
N ALA A 94 5.49 -3.97 13.63
CA ALA A 94 6.56 -3.31 12.88
C ALA A 94 7.11 -2.06 13.59
N HIS A 95 6.23 -1.30 14.27
CA HIS A 95 6.64 -0.16 15.07
C HIS A 95 7.45 -0.59 16.29
N ALA A 96 7.03 -1.64 16.99
CA ALA A 96 7.78 -2.25 18.08
C ALA A 96 9.16 -2.74 17.60
N MET A 97 9.25 -3.42 16.45
CA MET A 97 10.54 -3.88 15.92
C MET A 97 11.48 -2.72 15.53
N ARG A 98 10.94 -1.63 15.00
CA ARG A 98 11.75 -0.50 14.52
C ARG A 98 12.14 0.47 15.63
N THR A 99 11.30 0.63 16.64
CA THR A 99 11.46 1.66 17.68
C THR A 99 11.61 1.09 19.09
N ASN A 100 11.42 -0.23 19.26
CA ASN A 100 11.40 -0.92 20.55
C ASN A 100 10.37 -0.37 21.55
N HIS A 101 9.30 0.25 21.05
CA HIS A 101 8.19 0.69 21.90
C HIS A 101 7.26 -0.49 22.16
N SER A 102 6.79 -0.62 23.39
CA SER A 102 5.98 -1.77 23.85
C SER A 102 4.65 -1.36 24.45
N SER A 103 4.47 -0.08 24.75
CA SER A 103 3.22 0.46 25.31
C SER A 103 2.29 0.88 24.19
N PHE A 104 1.22 0.10 23.99
CA PHE A 104 0.19 0.38 23.03
C PHE A 104 -1.19 0.43 23.70
N SER A 105 -1.94 1.48 23.43
CA SER A 105 -3.32 1.64 23.90
C SER A 105 -4.29 1.57 22.72
N GLU A 106 -5.43 0.92 22.94
CA GLU A 106 -6.52 0.87 21.95
C GLU A 106 -7.21 2.24 21.89
N CYS A 107 -7.28 2.83 20.68
CA CYS A 107 -7.97 4.08 20.43
C CYS A 107 -9.05 3.84 19.38
N THR A 108 -10.32 3.87 19.80
CA THR A 108 -11.51 3.73 18.94
C THR A 108 -11.82 5.01 18.15
N GLU A 109 -10.80 5.83 17.86
CA GLU A 109 -10.99 6.94 16.93
C GLU A 109 -10.91 6.38 15.52
N THR A 110 -12.09 6.24 14.91
CA THR A 110 -12.26 6.00 13.48
C THR A 110 -11.36 6.98 12.74
N ILE A 111 -10.22 6.51 12.24
CA ILE A 111 -9.38 7.30 11.35
C ILE A 111 -10.28 7.62 10.17
N LYS A 112 -10.83 8.85 10.14
CA LYS A 112 -11.47 9.37 8.93
C LYS A 112 -10.46 9.10 7.83
N PRO A 113 -10.80 8.27 6.83
CA PRO A 113 -9.85 7.95 5.78
C PRO A 113 -9.45 9.30 5.19
N LEU A 114 -8.19 9.71 5.44
CA LEU A 114 -7.63 10.99 5.03
C LEU A 114 -8.20 11.32 3.65
N THR A 115 -8.94 12.43 3.53
CA THR A 115 -9.69 12.73 2.31
C THR A 115 -8.72 12.72 1.14
N THR A 116 -9.19 12.34 -0.05
CA THR A 116 -8.34 12.21 -1.25
C THR A 116 -7.48 13.46 -1.49
N GLU A 117 -8.01 14.62 -1.12
CA GLU A 117 -7.34 15.92 -1.21
C GLU A 117 -6.15 16.08 -0.24
N GLU A 118 -6.30 15.74 1.05
CA GLU A 118 -5.20 15.85 2.03
C GLU A 118 -4.05 14.86 1.74
N LYS A 119 -4.39 13.68 1.19
CA LYS A 119 -3.38 12.72 0.72
C LYS A 119 -2.62 13.25 -0.48
N GLU A 120 -3.30 13.92 -1.40
CA GLU A 120 -2.67 14.52 -2.57
C GLU A 120 -1.76 15.69 -2.21
N GLU A 121 -2.17 16.55 -1.27
CA GLU A 121 -1.33 17.61 -0.75
C GLU A 121 -0.09 17.07 -0.04
N MET A 122 -0.25 16.03 0.78
CA MET A 122 0.89 15.37 1.42
C MET A 122 1.83 14.73 0.39
N LYS A 123 1.28 14.09 -0.66
CA LYS A 123 2.07 13.55 -1.77
C LYS A 123 2.82 14.65 -2.51
N LYS A 124 2.17 15.78 -2.84
CA LYS A 124 2.80 16.94 -3.49
C LYS A 124 3.93 17.51 -2.63
N LYS A 125 3.70 17.71 -1.34
CA LYS A 125 4.72 18.20 -0.39
C LYS A 125 5.91 17.24 -0.28
N ILE A 126 5.67 15.93 -0.29
CA ILE A 126 6.75 14.93 -0.30
C ILE A 126 7.52 14.97 -1.63
N GLN A 127 6.83 15.04 -2.76
CA GLN A 127 7.46 15.14 -4.08
C GLN A 127 8.31 16.41 -4.22
N GLU A 128 7.79 17.56 -3.80
CA GLU A 128 8.52 18.83 -3.77
C GLU A 128 9.78 18.74 -2.91
N ARG A 129 9.67 18.14 -1.72
CA ARG A 129 10.83 17.92 -0.83
C ARG A 129 11.88 17.01 -1.46
N ILE A 130 11.47 15.96 -2.18
CA ILE A 130 12.40 15.06 -2.89
C ILE A 130 13.10 15.81 -4.02
N VAL A 131 12.36 16.57 -4.82
CA VAL A 131 12.93 17.36 -5.94
C VAL A 131 13.89 18.43 -5.41
N ALA A 132 13.53 19.13 -4.33
CA ALA A 132 14.40 20.11 -3.68
C ALA A 132 15.71 19.47 -3.22
N ARG A 133 15.63 18.33 -2.51
CA ARG A 133 16.82 17.59 -2.06
C ARG A 133 17.69 17.11 -3.21
N ARG A 134 17.09 16.68 -4.32
CA ARG A 134 17.82 16.22 -5.52
C ARG A 134 18.56 17.36 -6.19
N LYS A 135 17.94 18.55 -6.30
CA LYS A 135 18.59 19.75 -6.83
C LYS A 135 19.75 20.21 -5.95
N GLU A 136 19.57 20.19 -4.63
CA GLU A 136 20.62 20.52 -3.68
C GLU A 136 21.83 19.56 -3.81
N GLN A 137 21.58 18.26 -3.94
CA GLN A 137 22.63 17.27 -4.19
C GLN A 137 23.38 17.52 -5.50
N GLN A 138 22.66 17.80 -6.60
CA GLN A 138 23.30 18.10 -7.89
C GLN A 138 24.24 19.32 -7.79
N VAL A 139 23.79 20.40 -7.16
CA VAL A 139 24.61 21.61 -6.95
C VAL A 139 25.80 21.33 -6.03
N ALA A 140 25.61 20.52 -4.99
CA ALA A 140 26.69 20.15 -4.08
C ALA A 140 27.76 19.30 -4.80
N ASP A 141 27.34 18.36 -5.64
CA ASP A 141 28.25 17.48 -6.38
C ASP A 141 28.99 18.23 -7.49
N GLU A 142 28.32 19.17 -8.18
CA GLU A 142 28.97 20.08 -9.13
C GLU A 142 30.03 20.96 -8.43
N LYS A 143 29.71 21.53 -7.26
CA LYS A 143 30.68 22.30 -6.46
C LYS A 143 31.87 21.45 -6.03
N LYS A 144 31.64 20.23 -5.56
CA LYS A 144 32.71 19.30 -5.20
C LYS A 144 33.58 18.94 -6.40
N ALA A 145 32.99 18.74 -7.59
CA ALA A 145 33.74 18.48 -8.81
C ALA A 145 34.66 19.66 -9.17
N ILE A 146 34.14 20.89 -9.09
CA ILE A 146 34.93 22.11 -9.31
C ILE A 146 36.04 22.24 -8.27
N GLU A 147 35.77 21.96 -7.00
CA GLU A 147 36.76 21.99 -5.92
C GLU A 147 37.86 20.92 -6.08
N MET A 148 37.49 19.71 -6.50
CA MET A 148 38.45 18.65 -6.80
C MET A 148 39.37 19.05 -7.97
N GLU A 149 38.81 19.64 -9.03
CA GLU A 149 39.63 20.11 -10.16
C GLU A 149 40.54 21.28 -9.74
N LYS A 150 40.05 22.21 -8.92
CA LYS A 150 40.89 23.28 -8.33
C LYS A 150 42.03 22.71 -7.51
N LYS A 151 41.76 21.71 -6.65
CA LYS A 151 42.79 21.02 -5.86
C LYS A 151 43.83 20.37 -6.75
N ARG A 152 43.41 19.64 -7.80
CA ARG A 152 44.32 19.01 -8.78
C ARG A 152 45.27 20.04 -9.41
N ILE A 153 44.75 21.20 -9.81
CA ILE A 153 45.57 22.28 -10.39
C ILE A 153 46.54 22.86 -9.37
N VAL A 154 46.07 23.14 -8.15
CA VAL A 154 46.92 23.69 -7.07
C VAL A 154 48.01 22.69 -6.70
N GLU A 155 47.68 21.42 -6.49
CA GLU A 155 48.62 20.35 -6.19
C GLU A 155 49.68 20.22 -7.30
N GLY A 156 49.27 20.23 -8.57
CA GLY A 156 50.19 20.23 -9.70
C GLY A 156 51.17 21.41 -9.69
N LYS A 157 50.70 22.61 -9.34
CA LYS A 157 51.58 23.79 -9.19
C LYS A 157 52.54 23.66 -8.01
N THR A 158 52.05 23.20 -6.85
CA THR A 158 52.90 23.02 -5.66
C THR A 158 54.03 22.02 -5.90
N LEU A 159 53.77 20.92 -6.63
CA LEU A 159 54.79 19.93 -6.97
C LEU A 159 55.88 20.51 -7.88
N LEU A 160 55.51 21.37 -8.83
CA LEU A 160 56.47 22.06 -9.70
C LEU A 160 57.33 23.06 -8.91
N GLU A 161 56.73 23.83 -8.01
CA GLU A 161 57.45 24.77 -7.15
C GLU A 161 58.42 24.06 -6.21
N ILE A 162 58.03 22.90 -5.64
CA ILE A 162 58.93 22.07 -4.81
C ILE A 162 60.10 21.54 -5.64
N LYS A 163 59.87 21.14 -6.90
CA LYS A 163 60.93 20.62 -7.78
C LYS A 163 61.92 21.70 -8.26
N GLN A 164 61.52 22.96 -8.27
CA GLN A 164 62.37 24.08 -8.71
C GLN A 164 63.20 24.72 -7.58
N LYS A 165 62.95 24.33 -6.31
CA LYS A 165 63.77 24.68 -5.15
C LYS A 165 64.77 23.59 -4.84
#